data_AF-A0A6J3L808-F1
#
_entry.id   AF-A0A6J3L808-F1
#
_cell.length_a   1.000
_cell.length_b   1.000
_cell.length_c   1.000
_cell.angle_alpha   90.00
_cell.angle_beta   90.00
_cell.angle_gamma   90.00
#
_symmetry.space_group_name_H-M   'P 1'
#
loop_
_entity.id
_entity.type
_entity.pdbx_description
1 polymer ?
#
loop_
_entity_poly.entity_id
_entity_poly.type
_entity_poly.pdbx_seq_one_letter_code
_entity_poly.pdbx_strand_id
1 'polypeptide(L)'
;MEAQKNGVFRYILNIQDSKILEGKYHFLVQLNIDRGYKRRSPENIISMNQPFNEKDFNFTKLVSEEQIMNLNNTDKDDIIAINASPIEYCHSLLLPQRCKQLPQLVTKHSLLKAIELFSLSLSSL
;
A
#
# COMPACT_ATOMS: atom_id res chain seq x y z
N MET A 1 -5.74 9.08 -11.66
CA MET A 1 -6.11 8.99 -13.09
C MET A 1 -4.91 8.78 -14.00
N GLU A 2 -3.83 9.55 -13.85
CA GLU A 2 -2.62 9.41 -14.69
C GLU A 2 -1.96 8.03 -14.57
N ALA A 3 -1.71 7.53 -13.35
CA ALA A 3 -1.16 6.19 -13.15
C ALA A 3 -1.98 5.06 -13.80
N GLN A 4 -3.31 5.22 -13.89
CA GLN A 4 -4.17 4.27 -14.58
C GLN A 4 -3.98 4.35 -16.10
N LYS A 5 -3.90 5.57 -16.65
CA LYS A 5 -3.62 5.78 -18.09
C LYS A 5 -2.25 5.22 -18.48
N ASN A 6 -1.28 5.32 -17.57
CA ASN A 6 0.09 4.84 -17.77
C ASN A 6 0.25 3.34 -17.48
N GLY A 7 -0.84 2.62 -17.14
CA GLY A 7 -0.79 1.16 -16.94
C GLY A 7 -0.03 0.70 -15.71
N VAL A 8 0.10 1.54 -14.67
CA VAL A 8 0.88 1.24 -13.45
C VAL A 8 0.21 0.15 -12.60
N PHE A 9 -1.12 0.03 -12.67
CA PHE A 9 -1.86 -0.96 -11.88
C PHE A 9 -1.93 -2.32 -12.58
N ARG A 10 -1.97 -3.41 -11.79
CA ARG A 10 -2.18 -4.77 -12.30
C ARG A 10 -3.57 -4.98 -12.88
N TYR A 11 -4.54 -4.14 -12.49
CA TYR A 11 -5.90 -4.13 -12.98
C TYR A 11 -6.53 -2.75 -12.77
N ILE A 12 -7.58 -2.47 -13.54
CA ILE A 12 -8.39 -1.28 -13.34
C ILE A 12 -9.36 -1.56 -12.18
N LEU A 13 -9.33 -0.72 -11.15
CA LEU A 13 -10.30 -0.81 -10.07
C LEU A 13 -11.69 -0.49 -10.61
N ASN A 14 -12.56 -1.48 -10.65
CA ASN A 14 -13.91 -1.37 -11.20
C ASN A 14 -14.92 -2.08 -10.29
N ILE A 15 -15.14 -1.53 -9.10
CA ILE A 15 -16.13 -2.06 -8.15
C ILE A 15 -17.52 -1.67 -8.63
N GLN A 16 -18.26 -2.65 -9.16
CA GLN A 16 -19.63 -2.45 -9.65
C GLN A 16 -20.68 -2.87 -8.61
N ASP A 17 -20.36 -3.89 -7.81
CA ASP A 17 -21.26 -4.42 -6.80
C ASP A 17 -20.69 -4.18 -5.40
N SER A 18 -21.47 -3.48 -4.58
CA SER A 18 -21.20 -3.33 -3.16
C SER A 18 -22.49 -3.36 -2.35
N LYS A 19 -22.40 -3.82 -1.10
CA LYS A 19 -23.52 -3.77 -0.17
C LYS A 19 -23.04 -3.58 1.26
N ILE A 20 -23.84 -2.88 2.05
CA ILE A 20 -23.71 -2.84 3.51
C ILE A 20 -24.56 -3.98 4.06
N LEU A 21 -23.96 -4.86 4.85
CA LEU A 21 -24.67 -5.96 5.49
C LEU A 21 -25.50 -5.46 6.66
N GLU A 22 -26.64 -6.09 6.87
CA GLU A 22 -27.45 -5.86 8.06
C GLU A 22 -26.77 -6.36 9.34
N GLY A 23 -27.18 -5.82 10.48
CA GLY A 23 -26.66 -6.18 11.80
C GLY A 23 -25.86 -5.06 12.47
N LYS A 24 -25.42 -5.30 13.70
CA LYS A 24 -24.85 -4.28 14.60
C LYS A 24 -23.70 -3.46 13.99
N TYR A 25 -22.87 -4.08 13.14
CA TYR A 25 -21.60 -3.51 12.69
C TYR A 25 -21.63 -2.97 11.26
N HIS A 26 -22.70 -3.19 10.48
CA HIS A 26 -22.87 -2.61 9.14
C HIS A 26 -21.65 -2.81 8.22
N PHE A 27 -21.19 -4.05 8.07
CA PHE A 27 -19.99 -4.34 7.25
C PHE A 27 -20.20 -3.99 5.78
N LEU A 28 -19.25 -3.28 5.17
CA LEU A 28 -19.18 -3.07 3.73
C LEU A 28 -18.59 -4.30 3.04
N VAL A 29 -19.28 -4.81 2.03
CA VAL A 29 -18.80 -5.88 1.14
C VAL A 29 -18.71 -5.32 -0.28
N GLN A 30 -17.58 -5.52 -0.95
CA GLN A 30 -17.33 -5.08 -2.32
C GLN A 30 -16.83 -6.26 -3.16
N LEU A 31 -17.41 -6.45 -4.34
CA LEU A 31 -16.97 -7.47 -5.29
C LEU A 31 -15.86 -6.90 -6.19
N ASN A 32 -14.66 -7.48 -6.07
CA ASN A 32 -13.50 -7.14 -6.90
C ASN A 32 -12.97 -8.38 -7.62
N ILE A 33 -13.60 -8.73 -8.76
CA ILE A 33 -13.29 -9.93 -9.53
C ILE A 33 -11.84 -9.90 -10.02
N ASP A 34 -11.41 -8.77 -10.60
CA ASP A 34 -10.07 -8.57 -11.13
C ASP A 34 -8.97 -8.79 -10.11
N ARG A 35 -9.15 -8.27 -8.88
CA ARG A 35 -8.20 -8.50 -7.81
C ARG A 35 -8.05 -9.98 -7.45
N GLY A 36 -9.12 -10.77 -7.58
CA GLY A 36 -9.13 -12.19 -7.25
C GLY A 36 -8.05 -12.99 -7.99
N TYR A 37 -7.84 -12.69 -9.28
CA TYR A 37 -6.90 -13.43 -10.14
C TYR A 37 -5.72 -12.61 -10.66
N LYS A 38 -5.78 -11.26 -10.64
CA LYS A 38 -4.67 -10.39 -11.09
C LYS A 38 -3.75 -9.92 -9.96
N ARG A 39 -4.09 -10.12 -8.69
CA ARG A 39 -3.17 -9.82 -7.57
C ARG A 39 -1.98 -10.78 -7.58
N ARG A 40 -0.86 -10.33 -7.03
CA ARG A 40 0.31 -11.18 -6.80
C ARG A 40 -0.06 -12.38 -5.90
N SER A 41 0.50 -13.55 -6.21
CA SER A 41 0.43 -14.71 -5.32
C SER A 41 0.96 -14.36 -3.92
N PRO A 42 0.28 -14.80 -2.84
CA PRO A 42 0.78 -14.65 -1.48
C PRO A 42 2.19 -15.26 -1.33
N GLU A 43 3.02 -14.64 -0.50
CA GLU A 43 4.23 -15.27 -0.01
C GLU A 43 3.92 -16.33 1.05
N ASN A 44 4.79 -17.33 1.15
CA ASN A 44 4.75 -18.28 2.24
C ASN A 44 5.39 -17.66 3.49
N ILE A 45 4.57 -17.28 4.46
CA ILE A 45 5.03 -16.69 5.73
C ILE A 45 5.15 -17.82 6.75
N ILE A 46 6.39 -18.17 7.13
CA ILE A 46 6.66 -19.27 8.07
C ILE A 46 6.87 -18.80 9.51
N SER A 47 7.13 -17.50 9.71
CA SER A 47 7.40 -16.90 11.02
C SER A 47 7.05 -15.42 11.04
N MET A 48 6.64 -14.91 12.21
CA MET A 48 6.45 -13.48 12.44
C MET A 48 7.77 -12.70 12.38
N ASN A 49 8.89 -13.35 12.71
CA ASN A 49 10.23 -12.76 12.68
C ASN A 49 11.02 -13.26 11.45
N GLN A 50 10.35 -13.50 10.33
CA GLN A 50 10.99 -13.93 9.09
C GLN A 50 11.98 -12.85 8.62
N PRO A 51 13.26 -13.20 8.37
CA PRO A 51 14.24 -12.22 7.91
C PRO A 51 13.90 -11.72 6.51
N PHE A 52 14.38 -10.51 6.19
CA PHE A 52 14.31 -9.98 4.85
C PHE A 52 15.09 -10.87 3.87
N ASN A 53 14.53 -11.06 2.67
CA ASN A 53 15.17 -11.76 1.57
C ASN A 53 15.05 -10.93 0.30
N GLU A 54 16.18 -10.52 -0.25
CA GLU A 54 16.24 -9.69 -1.46
C GLU A 54 15.67 -10.38 -2.71
N LYS A 55 15.65 -11.72 -2.73
CA LYS A 55 15.17 -12.50 -3.87
C LYS A 55 13.64 -12.50 -3.94
N ASP A 56 12.99 -12.39 -2.79
CA ASP A 56 11.54 -12.33 -2.70
C ASP A 56 11.00 -10.97 -3.18
N PHE A 57 9.68 -10.81 -3.19
CA PHE A 57 9.07 -9.53 -3.47
C PHE A 57 9.42 -8.54 -2.36
N ASN A 58 9.84 -7.34 -2.74
CA ASN A 58 10.15 -6.27 -1.80
C ASN A 58 10.10 -4.91 -2.50
N PHE A 59 9.97 -3.86 -1.71
CA PHE A 59 9.83 -2.50 -2.22
C PHE A 59 11.17 -1.80 -2.51
N THR A 60 12.34 -2.43 -2.32
CA THR A 60 13.58 -1.84 -2.84
C THR A 60 13.57 -1.82 -4.37
N LYS A 61 12.80 -2.73 -4.99
CA LYS A 61 12.54 -2.87 -6.43
C LYS A 61 11.39 -2.00 -6.96
N LEU A 62 10.89 -1.06 -6.16
CA LEU A 62 9.79 -0.16 -6.55
C LEU A 62 10.21 0.70 -7.76
N VAL A 63 9.39 0.70 -8.81
CA VAL A 63 9.65 1.50 -10.02
C VAL A 63 9.28 2.97 -9.80
N SER A 64 9.85 3.88 -10.59
CA SER A 64 9.63 5.34 -10.45
C SER A 64 8.16 5.74 -10.61
N GLU A 65 7.43 5.06 -11.48
CA GLU A 65 6.03 5.32 -11.84
C GLU A 65 5.07 4.95 -10.70
N GLU A 66 5.51 4.10 -9.78
CA GLU A 66 4.77 3.75 -8.56
C GLU A 66 5.04 4.73 -7.41
N GLN A 67 5.99 5.66 -7.54
CA GLN A 67 6.32 6.63 -6.49
C GLN A 67 5.42 7.87 -6.60
N ILE A 68 4.68 8.18 -5.53
CA ILE A 68 3.79 9.35 -5.48
C ILE A 68 4.57 10.55 -4.93
N MET A 69 5.18 10.39 -3.75
CA MET A 69 5.94 11.46 -3.12
C MET A 69 6.95 10.94 -2.10
N ASN A 70 7.98 11.74 -1.88
CA ASN A 70 8.92 11.57 -0.78
C ASN A 70 8.47 12.39 0.43
N LEU A 71 8.50 11.80 1.62
CA LEU A 71 8.08 12.48 2.85
C LEU A 71 9.19 13.30 3.50
N ASN A 72 10.47 13.04 3.18
CA ASN A 72 11.58 13.80 3.75
C ASN A 72 12.41 14.47 2.63
N ASN A 73 12.86 15.70 2.88
CA ASN A 73 13.72 16.42 1.95
C ASN A 73 15.17 15.89 1.93
N THR A 74 15.58 15.17 2.97
CA THR A 74 16.99 14.78 3.20
C THR A 74 17.26 13.30 3.01
N ASP A 75 16.27 12.44 3.24
CA ASP A 75 16.42 10.98 3.16
C ASP A 75 15.30 10.41 2.31
N LYS A 76 15.65 9.90 1.11
CA LYS A 76 14.67 9.52 0.09
C LYS A 76 13.92 8.21 0.41
N ASP A 77 13.95 7.77 1.66
CA ASP A 77 13.60 6.40 2.01
C ASP A 77 12.21 6.22 2.63
N ASP A 78 11.57 7.33 3.02
CA ASP A 78 10.17 7.35 3.43
C ASP A 78 9.30 7.83 2.26
N ILE A 79 8.58 6.91 1.63
CA ILE A 79 7.87 7.15 0.37
C ILE A 79 6.39 6.84 0.52
N ILE A 80 5.53 7.67 -0.09
CA ILE A 80 4.17 7.25 -0.44
C ILE A 80 4.21 6.66 -1.85
N ALA A 81 3.75 5.42 -1.99
CA ALA A 81 3.72 4.70 -3.25
C ALA A 81 2.30 4.28 -3.62
N ILE A 82 2.10 4.02 -4.91
CA ILE A 82 0.89 3.42 -5.45
C ILE A 82 0.78 1.98 -4.95
N ASN A 83 -0.41 1.57 -4.51
CA ASN A 83 -0.69 0.15 -4.40
C ASN A 83 -1.11 -0.40 -5.78
N ALA A 84 -0.21 -1.10 -6.47
CA ALA A 84 -0.48 -1.66 -7.80
C ALA A 84 -1.62 -2.71 -7.83
N SER A 85 -2.15 -3.13 -6.68
CA SER A 85 -3.38 -3.94 -6.53
C SER A 85 -4.37 -3.26 -5.56
N PRO A 86 -4.98 -2.15 -5.97
CA PRO A 86 -5.78 -1.30 -5.10
C PRO A 86 -7.10 -2.00 -4.71
N ILE A 87 -7.56 -1.78 -3.48
CA ILE A 87 -8.88 -2.26 -3.03
C ILE A 87 -9.94 -1.18 -3.17
N GLU A 88 -9.53 0.09 -3.15
CA GLU A 88 -10.38 1.27 -3.23
C GLU A 88 -9.64 2.42 -3.95
N TYR A 89 -10.37 3.44 -4.37
CA TYR A 89 -9.82 4.67 -4.92
C TYR A 89 -8.77 5.29 -3.97
N CYS A 90 -7.67 5.77 -4.54
CA CYS A 90 -6.51 6.31 -3.80
C CYS A 90 -5.82 5.35 -2.83
N HIS A 91 -6.08 4.03 -2.87
CA HIS A 91 -5.35 3.07 -2.04
C HIS A 91 -3.85 3.13 -2.32
N SER A 92 -3.10 3.61 -1.32
CA SER A 92 -1.68 3.92 -1.40
C SER A 92 -0.93 3.25 -0.24
N LEU A 93 0.39 3.18 -0.37
CA LEU A 93 1.27 2.54 0.61
C LEU A 93 2.18 3.60 1.22
N LEU A 94 2.27 3.62 2.55
CA LEU A 94 3.38 4.26 3.25
C LEU A 94 4.52 3.25 3.35
N LEU A 95 5.66 3.57 2.77
CA LEU A 95 6.88 2.76 2.76
C LEU A 95 7.97 3.50 3.55
N PRO A 96 8.01 3.34 4.89
CA PRO A 96 9.02 3.97 5.71
C PRO A 96 10.32 3.16 5.65
N GLN A 97 11.47 3.84 5.57
CA GLN A 97 12.80 3.22 5.59
C GLN A 97 12.95 2.08 4.57
N ARG A 98 12.42 2.29 3.36
CA ARG A 98 12.27 1.28 2.30
C ARG A 98 13.57 0.54 1.96
N CYS A 99 14.71 1.23 1.93
CA CYS A 99 16.03 0.72 1.57
C CYS A 99 16.75 0.07 2.75
N LYS A 100 16.23 0.16 3.98
CA LYS A 100 16.81 -0.54 5.14
C LYS A 100 16.55 -2.04 5.16
N GLN A 101 15.76 -2.56 4.21
CA GLN A 101 15.52 -4.00 4.05
C GLN A 101 15.03 -4.64 5.37
N LEU A 102 14.15 -3.94 6.08
CA LEU A 102 13.61 -4.44 7.33
C LEU A 102 12.61 -5.58 7.05
N PRO A 103 12.49 -6.57 7.96
CA PRO A 103 11.39 -7.52 7.91
C PRO A 103 10.04 -6.78 8.10
N GLN A 104 8.91 -7.47 7.91
CA GLN A 104 7.56 -6.90 8.06
C GLN A 104 7.22 -6.61 9.54
N LEU A 105 7.95 -5.68 10.15
CA LEU A 105 7.86 -5.30 11.56
C LEU A 105 7.54 -3.80 11.66
N VAL A 106 6.56 -3.48 12.50
CA VAL A 106 6.30 -2.07 12.87
C VAL A 106 7.42 -1.59 13.79
N THR A 107 8.15 -0.57 13.36
CA THR A 107 9.16 0.13 14.17
C THR A 107 8.58 1.40 14.76
N LYS A 108 9.29 1.97 15.76
CA LYS A 108 8.96 3.29 16.29
C LYS A 108 8.92 4.36 15.18
N HIS A 109 9.86 4.29 14.22
CA HIS A 109 9.92 5.21 13.08
C HIS A 109 8.72 5.04 12.15
N SER A 110 8.39 3.81 11.76
CA SER A 110 7.26 3.56 10.84
C SER A 110 5.94 4.01 11.44
N LEU A 111 5.74 3.79 12.74
CA LEU A 111 4.54 4.21 13.44
C LEU A 111 4.45 5.75 13.53
N LEU A 112 5.56 6.42 13.84
CA LEU A 112 5.62 7.89 13.87
C LEU A 112 5.28 8.47 12.49
N LYS A 113 5.86 7.95 11.41
CA LYS A 113 5.59 8.41 10.04
C LYS A 113 4.13 8.23 9.64
N ALA A 114 3.48 7.15 10.08
CA ALA A 114 2.05 6.97 9.85
C ALA A 114 1.22 8.06 10.55
N ILE A 115 1.53 8.37 11.81
CA ILE A 115 0.84 9.43 12.58
C ILE A 115 1.06 10.81 11.96
N GLU A 116 2.30 11.13 11.57
CA GLU A 116 2.63 12.36 10.85
C GLU A 116 1.81 12.50 9.57
N LEU A 117 1.74 11.43 8.76
CA LEU A 117 0.95 11.40 7.53
C LEU A 117 -0.55 11.65 7.78
N PHE A 118 -1.13 11.01 8.79
CA PHE A 118 -2.54 11.27 9.15
C PHE A 118 -2.75 12.72 9.61
N SER A 119 -1.76 13.30 10.29
CA SER A 119 -1.83 14.68 10.79
C SER A 119 -1.81 15.74 9.68
N LEU A 120 -1.32 15.41 8.48
CA LEU A 120 -1.38 16.31 7.32
C LEU A 120 -2.82 16.66 6.93
N SER A 121 -3.76 15.73 7.11
CA SER A 121 -5.19 15.95 6.82
C SER A 121 -5.89 16.88 7.81
N LEU A 122 -5.32 17.09 8.99
CA LEU A 122 -5.85 17.99 10.02
C LEU A 122 -5.40 19.45 9.80
N SER A 123 -4.44 19.68 8.90
CA SER A 123 -3.83 21.00 8.66
C SER A 123 -4.64 21.88 7.71
N SER A 124 -5.87 21.47 7.37
CA SER A 124 -6.78 22.17 6.45
C SER A 124 -8.01 22.78 7.15
N LEU A 125 -7.94 22.95 8.48
CA LEU A 125 -8.91 23.70 9.29
C LEU A 125 -8.31 25.00 9.80
#